data_AF-A0A2R6S4R5-F1
#
_entry.id   AF-A0A2R6S4R5-F1
#
_cell.length_a   1.000
_cell.length_b   1.000
_cell.length_c   1.000
_cell.angle_alpha   90.00
_cell.angle_beta   90.00
_cell.angle_gamma   90.00
#
_symmetry.space_group_name_H-M   'P 1'
#
loop_
_entity.id
_entity.type
_entity.pdbx_description
1 polymer ?
#
loop_
_entity_poly.entity_id
_entity_poly.type
_entity_poly.pdbx_seq_one_letter_code
_entity_poly.pdbx_strand_id
1 'polypeptide(L)'
;MVNHVRSDGSSFHLVDYNSTTGVVFRQRTSQGYADNSTWSRGQSWGIYGFSNMFKHTQNITYLETARKMATYFINTIPDDGIVPWDFNAPLDPPRPADSSAAMIAANGLILLSQGELSLQPANTSGSDYYINTAIEIIANMTALAWRPEWQSLLANGTVNNPQLNNLTGIVYGA
;
A
#
# COMPACT_ATOMS: atom_id res chain seq x y z
N MET A 1 -13.58 -3.43 -6.71
CA MET A 1 -12.54 -3.02 -7.68
C MET A 1 -12.94 -1.74 -8.39
N VAL A 2 -14.03 -1.73 -9.17
CA VAL A 2 -14.47 -0.63 -10.06
C VAL A 2 -14.46 0.78 -9.44
N ASN A 3 -14.93 0.96 -8.22
CA ASN A 3 -15.16 2.31 -7.67
C ASN A 3 -14.03 2.86 -6.79
N HIS A 4 -13.19 1.97 -6.23
CA HIS A 4 -12.08 2.34 -5.35
C HIS A 4 -10.74 2.38 -6.09
N VAL A 5 -10.53 1.51 -7.07
CA VAL A 5 -9.26 1.41 -7.81
C VAL A 5 -9.39 2.22 -9.10
N ARG A 6 -8.47 3.17 -9.30
CA ARG A 6 -8.45 4.05 -10.48
C ARG A 6 -7.84 3.33 -11.70
N SER A 7 -7.93 3.97 -12.86
CA SER A 7 -7.43 3.40 -14.12
C SER A 7 -5.92 3.23 -14.15
N ASP A 8 -5.16 4.02 -13.39
CA ASP A 8 -3.69 3.95 -13.27
C ASP A 8 -3.21 2.96 -12.20
N GLY A 9 -4.12 2.38 -11.40
CA GLY A 9 -3.78 1.47 -10.31
C GLY A 9 -3.70 2.12 -8.94
N SER A 10 -3.78 3.44 -8.84
CA SER A 10 -3.96 4.14 -7.56
C SER A 10 -5.35 3.86 -6.97
N SER A 11 -5.57 4.27 -5.72
CA SER A 11 -6.85 4.05 -5.03
C SER A 11 -7.38 5.30 -4.33
N PHE A 12 -8.71 5.40 -4.31
CA PHE A 12 -9.42 6.27 -3.38
C PHE A 12 -9.42 5.66 -1.98
N HIS A 13 -9.37 6.51 -0.97
CA HIS A 13 -9.53 6.08 0.42
C HIS A 13 -11.00 5.77 0.74
N LEU A 14 -11.92 6.67 0.36
CA LEU A 14 -13.34 6.55 0.66
C LEU A 14 -14.18 6.68 -0.61
N VAL A 15 -15.21 5.86 -0.72
CA VAL A 15 -16.25 5.95 -1.76
C VAL A 15 -17.61 5.96 -1.08
N ASP A 16 -18.33 7.08 -1.23
CA ASP A 16 -19.66 7.24 -0.67
C ASP A 16 -20.72 6.83 -1.70
N TYR A 17 -21.63 5.96 -1.27
CA TYR A 17 -22.72 5.43 -2.08
C TYR A 17 -24.06 5.95 -1.58
N ASN A 18 -24.96 6.25 -2.52
CA ASN A 18 -26.35 6.51 -2.16
C ASN A 18 -26.94 5.24 -1.56
N SER A 19 -27.47 5.32 -0.34
CA SER A 19 -27.94 4.16 0.41
C SER A 19 -29.18 3.49 -0.20
N THR A 20 -29.91 4.18 -1.06
CA THR A 20 -31.09 3.65 -1.74
C THR A 20 -30.75 3.09 -3.11
N THR A 21 -29.92 3.78 -3.91
CA THR A 21 -29.67 3.41 -5.31
C THR A 21 -28.35 2.67 -5.54
N GLY A 22 -27.42 2.69 -4.57
CA GLY A 22 -26.08 2.13 -4.74
C GLY A 22 -25.20 2.92 -5.72
N VAL A 23 -25.63 4.10 -6.17
CA VAL A 23 -24.84 4.97 -7.06
C VAL A 23 -23.74 5.67 -6.26
N VAL A 24 -22.52 5.66 -6.78
CA VAL A 24 -21.40 6.45 -6.23
C VAL A 24 -21.70 7.93 -6.46
N PHE A 25 -21.63 8.74 -5.41
CA PHE A 25 -21.81 10.20 -5.52
C PHE A 25 -20.62 11.00 -4.99
N ARG A 26 -19.67 10.36 -4.31
CA ARG A 26 -18.43 11.00 -3.85
C ARG A 26 -17.30 10.00 -3.71
N GLN A 27 -16.10 10.45 -4.07
CA GLN A 27 -14.83 9.76 -3.85
C GLN A 27 -13.91 10.75 -3.16
N ARG A 28 -13.35 10.38 -2.00
CA ARG A 28 -12.67 11.33 -1.13
C ARG A 28 -11.62 10.68 -0.25
N THR A 29 -10.95 11.49 0.56
CA THR A 29 -10.08 11.01 1.64
C THR A 29 -10.39 11.68 2.97
N SER A 30 -10.04 11.02 4.06
CA SER A 30 -9.98 11.62 5.40
C SER A 30 -8.57 11.60 6.01
N GLN A 31 -7.64 10.87 5.40
CA GLN A 31 -6.30 10.60 5.93
C GLN A 31 -5.23 10.66 4.84
N GLY A 32 -5.56 11.08 3.63
CA GLY A 32 -4.63 11.34 2.52
C GLY A 32 -4.47 12.83 2.29
N TYR A 33 -3.59 13.19 1.36
CA TYR A 33 -3.25 14.57 1.04
C TYR A 33 -4.40 15.33 0.36
N ALA A 34 -5.10 14.69 -0.58
CA ALA A 34 -6.23 15.26 -1.30
C ALA A 34 -7.20 14.16 -1.75
N ASP A 35 -8.43 14.51 -2.14
CA ASP A 35 -9.42 13.51 -2.57
C ASP A 35 -8.98 12.69 -3.80
N ASN A 36 -8.14 13.30 -4.64
CA ASN A 36 -7.52 12.67 -5.81
C ASN A 36 -6.10 12.15 -5.55
N SER A 37 -5.58 12.25 -4.32
CA SER A 37 -4.27 11.71 -3.96
C SER A 37 -4.33 10.21 -3.70
N THR A 38 -3.16 9.62 -3.45
CA THR A 38 -3.01 8.20 -3.14
C THR A 38 -2.33 8.05 -1.79
N TRP A 39 -3.17 7.91 -0.76
CA TRP A 39 -2.72 7.61 0.58
C TRP A 39 -2.03 6.24 0.62
N SER A 40 -0.76 6.20 1.03
CA SER A 40 0.09 5.03 0.83
C SER A 40 -0.43 3.80 1.57
N ARG A 41 -0.89 3.96 2.83
CA ARG A 41 -1.47 2.85 3.58
C ARG A 41 -2.77 2.32 2.97
N GLY A 42 -3.62 3.21 2.42
CA GLY A 42 -4.82 2.79 1.70
C GLY A 42 -4.48 1.95 0.46
N GLN A 43 -3.44 2.35 -0.26
CA GLN A 43 -2.92 1.59 -1.38
C GLN A 43 -2.39 0.21 -0.93
N SER A 44 -1.64 0.16 0.17
CA SER A 44 -1.12 -1.09 0.74
C SER A 44 -2.24 -2.04 1.19
N TRP A 45 -3.35 -1.53 1.73
CA TRP A 45 -4.53 -2.34 2.03
C TRP A 45 -5.12 -3.00 0.79
N GLY A 46 -5.16 -2.29 -0.33
CA GLY A 46 -5.60 -2.86 -1.60
C GLY A 46 -4.68 -3.98 -2.08
N ILE A 47 -3.36 -3.76 -2.05
CA ILE A 47 -2.37 -4.78 -2.46
C ILE A 47 -2.53 -6.03 -1.60
N TYR A 48 -2.43 -5.90 -0.28
CA TYR A 48 -2.55 -7.03 0.63
C TYR A 48 -3.91 -7.73 0.52
N GLY A 49 -4.99 -6.94 0.52
CA GLY A 49 -6.35 -7.45 0.48
C GLY A 49 -6.65 -8.25 -0.79
N PHE A 50 -6.29 -7.72 -1.96
CA PHE A 50 -6.52 -8.42 -3.22
C PHE A 50 -5.60 -9.64 -3.40
N SER A 51 -4.33 -9.57 -3.00
CA SER A 51 -3.44 -10.74 -2.98
C SER A 51 -4.00 -11.84 -2.07
N ASN A 52 -4.48 -11.48 -0.88
CA ASN A 52 -5.08 -12.43 0.06
C ASN A 52 -6.38 -13.04 -0.48
N MET A 53 -7.24 -12.23 -1.11
CA MET A 53 -8.46 -12.73 -1.76
C MET A 53 -8.15 -13.69 -2.91
N PHE A 54 -7.12 -13.41 -3.72
CA PHE A 54 -6.68 -14.35 -4.75
C PHE A 54 -6.24 -15.68 -4.13
N LYS A 55 -5.38 -15.65 -3.11
CA LYS A 55 -4.92 -16.86 -2.39
C LYS A 55 -6.09 -17.76 -1.96
N HIS A 56 -7.17 -17.17 -1.45
CA HIS A 56 -8.31 -17.94 -0.93
C HIS A 56 -9.37 -18.32 -1.96
N THR A 57 -9.52 -17.56 -3.04
CA THR A 57 -10.61 -17.77 -4.01
C THR A 57 -10.14 -18.27 -5.37
N GLN A 58 -8.85 -18.13 -5.67
CA GLN A 58 -8.23 -18.37 -6.98
C GLN A 58 -8.90 -17.57 -8.12
N ASN A 59 -9.67 -16.53 -7.79
CA ASN A 59 -10.29 -15.66 -8.79
C ASN A 59 -9.26 -14.69 -9.35
N ILE A 60 -8.89 -14.88 -10.62
CA ILE A 60 -7.84 -14.13 -11.31
C ILE A 60 -8.04 -12.61 -11.29
N THR A 61 -9.28 -12.12 -11.20
CA THR A 61 -9.53 -10.67 -11.17
C THR A 61 -8.94 -10.01 -9.92
N TYR A 62 -8.84 -10.75 -8.80
CA TYR A 62 -8.15 -10.26 -7.61
C TYR A 62 -6.64 -10.22 -7.83
N LEU A 63 -6.05 -11.22 -8.49
CA LEU A 63 -4.63 -11.21 -8.84
C LEU A 63 -4.30 -10.00 -9.73
N GLU A 64 -5.06 -9.79 -10.80
CA GLU A 64 -4.82 -8.66 -11.72
C GLU A 64 -4.97 -7.31 -11.03
N THR A 65 -5.91 -7.18 -10.09
CA THR A 65 -6.06 -5.95 -9.31
C THR A 65 -4.90 -5.74 -8.36
N ALA A 66 -4.45 -6.79 -7.67
CA ALA A 66 -3.27 -6.74 -6.80
C ALA A 66 -2.02 -6.35 -7.58
N ARG A 67 -1.78 -6.96 -8.75
CA ARG A 67 -0.68 -6.59 -9.67
C ARG A 67 -0.72 -5.12 -10.02
N LYS A 68 -1.88 -4.64 -10.49
CA LYS A 68 -2.05 -3.25 -10.91
C LYS A 68 -1.77 -2.26 -9.77
N MET A 69 -2.28 -2.54 -8.58
CA MET A 69 -2.07 -1.70 -7.41
C MET A 69 -0.61 -1.75 -6.92
N ALA A 70 0.03 -2.92 -6.98
CA ALA A 70 1.44 -3.11 -6.67
C ALA A 70 2.33 -2.36 -7.64
N THR A 71 2.07 -2.44 -8.95
CA THR A 71 2.82 -1.69 -9.97
C THR A 71 2.75 -0.19 -9.72
N TYR A 72 1.57 0.36 -9.43
CA TYR A 72 1.46 1.78 -9.06
C TYR A 72 2.30 2.11 -7.82
N PHE A 73 2.16 1.32 -6.75
CA PHE A 73 2.88 1.56 -5.49
C PHE A 73 4.39 1.55 -5.71
N ILE A 74 4.92 0.49 -6.33
CA ILE A 74 6.37 0.30 -6.54
C ILE A 74 6.94 1.42 -7.40
N ASN A 75 6.27 1.77 -8.51
CA ASN A 75 6.74 2.81 -9.43
C ASN A 75 6.65 4.23 -8.85
N THR A 76 5.95 4.41 -7.73
CA THR A 76 5.76 5.73 -7.09
C THR A 76 6.56 5.85 -5.80
N ILE A 77 7.34 4.82 -5.41
CA ILE A 77 8.31 4.96 -4.32
C ILE A 77 9.38 5.98 -4.76
N PRO A 78 9.70 7.01 -3.95
CA PRO A 78 10.75 7.97 -4.26
C PRO A 78 12.14 7.31 -4.36
N ASP A 79 13.09 7.99 -5.01
CA ASP A 79 14.44 7.46 -5.28
C ASP A 79 15.23 7.07 -4.01
N ASP A 80 14.88 7.61 -2.85
CA ASP A 80 15.48 7.25 -1.55
C ASP A 80 14.90 5.95 -0.95
N GLY A 81 13.93 5.31 -1.62
CA GLY A 81 13.32 4.05 -1.20
C GLY A 81 12.35 4.17 -0.04
N ILE A 82 12.03 5.38 0.44
CA ILE A 82 11.19 5.61 1.61
C ILE A 82 9.75 5.88 1.19
N VAL A 83 8.86 4.95 1.57
CA VAL A 83 7.41 5.08 1.35
C VAL A 83 6.87 6.30 2.08
N PRO A 84 6.35 7.32 1.36
CA PRO A 84 5.74 8.50 1.97
C PRO A 84 4.39 8.14 2.58
N TRP A 85 3.85 9.01 3.43
CA TRP A 85 2.47 8.90 3.90
C TRP A 85 1.45 9.00 2.75
N ASP A 86 1.73 9.80 1.73
CA ASP A 86 0.90 9.94 0.54
C ASP A 86 1.80 10.18 -0.67
N PHE A 87 1.52 9.47 -1.77
CA PHE A 87 2.35 9.50 -2.98
C PHE A 87 2.22 10.80 -3.79
N ASN A 88 1.20 11.63 -3.52
CA ASN A 88 0.98 12.89 -4.23
C ASN A 88 1.18 14.13 -3.34
N ALA A 89 1.61 13.95 -2.08
CA ALA A 89 2.05 15.05 -1.24
C ALA A 89 3.46 15.53 -1.65
N PRO A 90 3.92 16.73 -1.22
CA PRO A 90 5.30 17.15 -1.41
C PRO A 90 6.30 16.10 -0.89
N LEU A 91 7.24 15.70 -1.76
CA LEU A 91 8.18 14.60 -1.50
C LEU A 91 9.58 15.09 -1.09
N ASP A 92 9.80 16.40 -0.95
CA ASP A 92 11.06 16.94 -0.45
C ASP A 92 11.21 16.66 1.05
N PRO A 93 12.36 16.12 1.51
CA PRO A 93 12.62 15.96 2.93
C PRO A 93 12.69 17.31 3.69
N PRO A 94 12.24 17.38 4.96
CA PRO A 94 11.60 16.30 5.70
C PRO A 94 10.13 16.10 5.27
N ARG A 95 9.79 14.88 4.88
CA ARG A 95 8.42 14.47 4.57
C ARG A 95 7.94 13.39 5.53
N PRO A 96 6.64 13.31 5.85
CA PRO A 96 6.10 12.20 6.63
C PRO A 96 6.26 10.88 5.86
N ALA A 97 7.03 9.95 6.41
CA ALA A 97 7.06 8.56 5.96
C ALA A 97 5.89 7.77 6.56
N ASP A 98 5.66 6.57 6.05
CA ASP A 98 4.74 5.63 6.71
C ASP A 98 5.29 4.20 6.69
N SER A 99 6.02 3.87 7.75
CA SER A 99 6.55 2.52 7.98
C SER A 99 5.45 1.45 7.93
N SER A 100 4.25 1.78 8.40
CA SER A 100 3.12 0.83 8.36
C SER A 100 2.70 0.52 6.92
N ALA A 101 2.52 1.54 6.07
CA ALA A 101 2.21 1.34 4.66
C ALA A 101 3.23 0.44 3.96
N ALA A 102 4.51 0.65 4.23
CA ALA A 102 5.60 -0.14 3.66
C ALA A 102 5.52 -1.62 4.09
N MET A 103 5.36 -1.91 5.39
CA MET A 103 5.30 -3.30 5.88
C MET A 103 4.07 -4.04 5.35
N ILE A 104 2.92 -3.36 5.27
CA ILE A 104 1.70 -3.92 4.69
C ILE A 104 1.91 -4.24 3.21
N ALA A 105 2.47 -3.30 2.45
CA ALA A 105 2.73 -3.50 1.03
C ALA A 105 3.70 -4.66 0.82
N ALA A 106 4.81 -4.72 1.56
CA ALA A 106 5.77 -5.81 1.48
C ALA A 106 5.11 -7.18 1.74
N ASN A 107 4.25 -7.30 2.76
CA ASN A 107 3.49 -8.52 3.00
C ASN A 107 2.53 -8.84 1.83
N GLY A 108 1.84 -7.84 1.30
CA GLY A 108 0.99 -7.98 0.13
C GLY A 108 1.74 -8.44 -1.13
N LEU A 109 2.99 -7.99 -1.31
CA LEU A 109 3.89 -8.42 -2.39
C LEU A 109 4.39 -9.85 -2.19
N ILE A 110 4.67 -10.28 -0.96
CA ILE A 110 5.00 -11.69 -0.67
C ILE A 110 3.81 -12.61 -1.02
N LEU A 111 2.59 -12.22 -0.64
CA LEU A 111 1.37 -12.96 -1.02
C LEU A 111 1.17 -12.94 -2.54
N LEU A 112 1.46 -11.82 -3.20
CA LEU A 112 1.36 -11.70 -4.65
C LEU A 112 2.34 -12.64 -5.35
N SER A 113 3.61 -12.67 -4.90
CA SER A 113 4.64 -13.60 -5.36
C SER A 113 4.20 -15.07 -5.26
N GLN A 114 3.61 -15.47 -4.13
CA GLN A 114 3.02 -16.80 -3.97
C GLN A 114 1.88 -17.07 -4.96
N GLY A 115 1.05 -16.06 -5.23
CA GLY A 115 -0.01 -16.14 -6.23
C GLY A 115 0.51 -16.30 -7.66
N GLU A 116 1.62 -15.65 -8.01
CA GLU A 116 2.29 -15.83 -9.30
C GLU A 116 2.79 -17.27 -9.50
N LEU A 117 3.33 -17.87 -8.45
CA LEU A 117 3.80 -19.27 -8.46
C LEU A 117 2.66 -20.28 -8.54
N SER A 118 1.45 -19.93 -8.09
CA SER A 118 0.30 -20.85 -8.13
C SER A 118 -0.38 -20.94 -9.50
N LEU A 119 -0.02 -20.06 -10.45
CA LEU A 119 -0.55 -20.09 -11.81
C LEU A 119 -0.10 -21.32 -12.60
N GLN A 120 -0.81 -21.63 -13.69
CA GLN A 120 -0.49 -22.72 -14.60
C GLN A 120 -0.49 -22.21 -16.05
N PRO A 121 0.69 -22.01 -16.67
CA PRO A 121 2.03 -22.17 -16.08
C PRO A 121 2.34 -21.13 -15.01
N ALA A 122 3.26 -21.46 -14.09
CA ALA A 122 3.71 -20.55 -13.04
C ALA A 122 4.44 -19.34 -13.64
N ASN A 123 4.21 -18.16 -13.08
CA ASN A 123 4.91 -16.93 -13.45
C ASN A 123 6.11 -16.67 -12.53
N THR A 124 7.21 -17.37 -12.76
CA THR A 124 8.39 -17.29 -11.89
C THR A 124 9.06 -15.92 -11.91
N SER A 125 9.12 -15.25 -13.06
CA SER A 125 9.71 -13.89 -13.15
C SER A 125 8.89 -12.86 -12.39
N GLY A 126 7.55 -12.93 -12.46
CA GLY A 126 6.67 -12.10 -11.64
C GLY A 126 6.84 -12.37 -10.15
N SER A 127 6.94 -13.65 -9.77
CA SER A 127 7.22 -14.06 -8.39
C SER A 127 8.52 -13.45 -7.87
N ASP A 128 9.61 -13.60 -8.62
CA ASP A 128 10.94 -13.10 -8.25
C ASP A 128 10.96 -11.58 -8.14
N TYR A 129 10.27 -10.88 -9.05
CA TYR A 129 10.12 -9.43 -8.98
C TYR A 129 9.46 -9.01 -7.66
N TYR A 130 8.29 -9.56 -7.33
CA TYR A 130 7.55 -9.13 -6.15
C TYR A 130 8.25 -9.49 -4.83
N ILE A 131 8.90 -10.66 -4.73
CA ILE A 131 9.61 -11.04 -3.50
C ILE A 131 10.85 -10.17 -3.28
N ASN A 132 11.60 -9.86 -4.34
CA ASN A 132 12.79 -9.00 -4.23
C ASN A 132 12.41 -7.56 -3.86
N THR A 133 11.36 -7.01 -4.47
CA THR A 133 10.86 -5.69 -4.11
C THR A 133 10.34 -5.65 -2.67
N ALA A 134 9.68 -6.71 -2.19
CA ALA A 134 9.25 -6.79 -0.78
C ALA A 134 10.44 -6.72 0.18
N ILE A 135 11.52 -7.45 -0.11
CA ILE A 135 12.75 -7.46 0.68
C ILE A 135 13.40 -6.07 0.70
N GLU A 136 13.46 -5.39 -0.45
CA GLU A 136 14.01 -4.04 -0.56
C GLU A 136 13.21 -3.02 0.27
N ILE A 137 11.87 -3.05 0.17
CA ILE A 137 10.98 -2.20 0.98
C ILE A 137 11.21 -2.46 2.47
N ILE A 138 11.30 -3.73 2.89
CA ILE A 138 11.57 -4.10 4.28
C ILE A 138 12.91 -3.54 4.74
N ALA A 139 13.97 -3.71 3.94
CA ALA A 139 15.31 -3.27 4.28
C ALA A 139 15.41 -1.74 4.41
N ASN A 140 14.96 -1.00 3.40
CA ASN A 140 15.01 0.47 3.39
C ASN A 140 14.22 1.07 4.55
N MET A 141 13.02 0.53 4.77
CA MET A 141 12.12 1.08 5.77
C MET A 141 12.52 0.69 7.19
N THR A 142 13.09 -0.50 7.39
CA THR A 142 13.70 -0.89 8.68
C THR A 142 14.91 -0.01 8.99
N ALA A 143 15.78 0.28 8.00
CA ALA A 143 16.92 1.16 8.19
C ALA A 143 16.51 2.58 8.66
N LEU A 144 15.40 3.11 8.12
CA LEU A 144 14.87 4.40 8.54
C LEU A 144 14.14 4.35 9.90
N ALA A 145 13.32 3.33 10.14
CA ALA A 145 12.36 3.29 11.25
C ALA A 145 12.80 2.48 12.47
N TRP A 146 13.87 1.69 12.40
CA TRP A 146 14.37 0.94 13.55
C TRP A 146 14.89 1.89 14.64
N ARG A 147 14.25 1.87 15.80
CA ARG A 147 14.54 2.70 16.97
C ARG A 147 14.38 1.84 18.23
N PRO A 148 15.41 1.10 18.66
CA PRO A 148 15.30 0.14 19.76
C PRO A 148 14.96 0.78 21.11
N GLU A 149 15.12 2.10 21.24
CA GLU A 149 14.70 2.88 22.39
C GLU A 149 13.18 3.15 22.46
N TRP A 150 12.45 2.87 21.37
CA TRP A 150 10.99 2.99 21.33
C TRP A 150 10.30 1.72 21.83
N GLN A 151 9.07 1.85 22.32
CA GLN A 151 8.24 0.71 22.70
C GLN A 151 7.64 -0.04 21.49
N SER A 152 7.67 0.57 20.30
CA SER A 152 7.23 -0.02 19.04
C SER A 152 8.40 -0.66 18.29
N LEU A 153 8.14 -1.74 17.54
CA LEU A 153 9.16 -2.39 16.72
C LEU A 153 9.72 -1.45 15.63
N LEU A 154 8.85 -0.68 14.98
CA LEU A 154 9.21 0.33 13.99
C LEU A 154 8.58 1.68 14.37
N ALA A 155 9.38 2.75 14.27
CA ALA A 155 8.94 4.14 14.36
C ALA A 155 8.48 4.66 12.98
N ASN A 156 8.34 5.98 12.81
CA ASN A 156 8.04 6.64 11.53
C ASN A 156 6.77 6.13 10.80
N GLY A 157 5.78 5.67 11.56
CA GLY A 157 4.44 5.44 11.06
C GLY A 157 3.63 6.73 11.04
N THR A 158 2.65 6.80 10.14
CA THR A 158 1.74 7.96 10.07
C THR A 158 0.28 7.57 10.26
N VAL A 159 -0.31 7.84 11.42
CA VAL A 159 -1.71 7.50 11.71
C VAL A 159 -2.66 8.41 10.91
N ASN A 160 -2.50 9.73 11.01
CA ASN A 160 -3.32 10.71 10.32
C ASN A 160 -2.57 12.05 10.19
N ASN A 161 -1.88 12.25 9.06
CA ASN A 161 -1.09 13.46 8.84
C ASN A 161 -1.90 14.77 8.86
N PRO A 162 -3.13 14.85 8.27
CA PRO A 162 -3.99 16.03 8.40
C PRO A 162 -4.30 16.45 9.84
N GLN A 163 -4.18 15.53 10.80
CA GLN A 163 -4.38 15.80 12.23
C GLN A 163 -3.05 15.86 13.02
N LEU A 164 -1.92 16.02 12.33
CA LEU A 164 -0.58 16.07 12.93
C LEU A 164 -0.23 14.82 13.76
N ASN A 165 -0.81 13.68 13.39
CA ASN A 165 -0.54 12.39 14.02
C ASN A 165 0.34 11.53 13.10
N ASN A 166 1.63 11.87 13.07
CA ASN A 166 2.67 11.24 12.27
C ASN A 166 3.93 11.00 13.13
N LEU A 167 4.97 10.40 12.53
CA LEU A 167 6.25 10.10 13.20
C LEU A 167 6.06 9.34 14.52
N THR A 168 5.19 8.32 14.51
CA THR A 168 4.84 7.55 15.71
C THR A 168 5.03 6.05 15.49
N GLY A 169 5.07 5.31 16.59
CA GLY A 169 5.04 3.86 16.59
C GLY A 169 3.62 3.37 16.44
N ILE A 170 3.40 2.40 15.55
CA ILE A 170 2.06 1.93 15.21
C ILE A 170 2.01 0.41 15.34
N VAL A 171 1.06 -0.10 16.13
CA VAL A 171 0.93 -1.55 16.41
C VAL A 171 0.64 -2.39 15.17
N TYR A 172 -0.02 -1.82 14.16
CA TYR A 172 -0.30 -2.46 12.88
C TYR A 172 0.76 -2.17 11.81
N GLY A 173 1.88 -1.56 12.20
CA GLY A 173 2.94 -1.12 11.29
C GLY A 173 4.20 -1.98 11.30
N ALA A 174 4.17 -3.12 11.98
CA ALA A 174 5.31 -4.02 12.13
C ALA A 174 4.86 -5.49 12.12
#